data_AF-A0A0L9VDJ2-F1
#
_entry.id   AF-A0A0L9VDJ2-F1
#
_cell.length_a   1.000
_cell.length_b   1.000
_cell.length_c   1.000
_cell.angle_alpha   90.00
_cell.angle_beta   90.00
_cell.angle_gamma   90.00
#
_symmetry.space_group_name_H-M   'P 1'
#
loop_
_entity.id
_entity.type
_entity.pdbx_description
1 polymer ?
#
loop_
_entity_poly.entity_id
_entity_poly.type
_entity_poly.pdbx_seq_one_letter_code
_entity_poly.pdbx_strand_id
1 'polypeptide(L)'
;MEQILKKENSAAAVFSWLKSNAQTSGLTLTKDIVGVVATLGKVESDNLSRILSEFLGLETMLAVVCSSYEGINALEKYDNEGLINCNAGLYGIGSSIGKRINGRPFVGGLVADDPEKKLALPKPRLPNGECPAGFVDYAVNMIHLDSKHLSFVTEIGYGLRETLFYGLFSRLQIYKTRKEMLLALPCIHEGALSLDGGMIKRSGMFALGSRKDVEVKFPLISGGSGVPPNYIETEEAVRKLNWETSKLSADKHREQQLLDYRKGNLQ
;
A
#
# COMPACT_ATOMS: atom_id res chain seq x y z
N MET A 1 -6.09 0.61 -15.16
CA MET A 1 -5.15 1.59 -15.75
C MET A 1 -5.91 2.67 -16.51
N GLU A 2 -6.81 2.33 -17.44
CA GLU A 2 -7.65 3.31 -18.16
C GLU A 2 -8.43 4.27 -17.24
N GLN A 3 -9.01 3.76 -16.15
CA GLN A 3 -9.72 4.59 -15.16
C GLN A 3 -8.83 5.67 -14.52
N ILE A 4 -7.55 5.38 -14.34
CA ILE A 4 -6.57 6.33 -13.77
C ILE A 4 -6.16 7.36 -14.84
N LEU A 5 -5.94 6.92 -16.09
CA LEU A 5 -5.58 7.82 -17.18
C LEU A 5 -6.67 8.87 -17.48
N LYS A 6 -7.95 8.55 -17.25
CA LYS A 6 -9.07 9.51 -17.32
C LYS A 6 -9.00 10.62 -16.26
N LYS A 7 -8.03 10.58 -15.34
CA LYS A 7 -7.78 11.60 -14.31
C LYS A 7 -6.59 12.47 -14.72
N GLU A 8 -6.69 13.08 -15.90
CA GLU A 8 -5.61 13.77 -16.62
C GLU A 8 -4.82 14.78 -15.77
N ASN A 9 -5.47 15.41 -14.78
CA ASN A 9 -4.83 16.39 -13.88
C ASN A 9 -4.17 15.77 -12.63
N SER A 10 -4.14 14.44 -12.51
CA SER A 10 -3.58 13.74 -11.35
C SER A 10 -2.17 13.22 -11.61
N ALA A 11 -1.29 13.30 -10.61
CA ALA A 11 0.04 12.70 -10.68
C ALA A 11 0.01 11.19 -10.97
N ALA A 12 -1.05 10.48 -10.56
CA ALA A 12 -1.23 9.07 -10.90
C ALA A 12 -1.45 8.84 -12.40
N ALA A 13 -2.21 9.71 -13.08
CA ALA A 13 -2.38 9.64 -14.53
C ALA A 13 -1.07 9.93 -15.26
N VAL A 14 -0.36 10.98 -14.84
CA VAL A 14 0.95 11.35 -15.38
C VAL A 14 1.95 10.21 -15.22
N PHE A 15 2.07 9.65 -14.01
CA PHE A 15 2.95 8.51 -13.75
C PHE A 15 2.54 7.28 -14.57
N SER A 16 1.24 6.98 -14.66
CA SER A 16 0.75 5.84 -15.44
C SER A 16 1.02 6.00 -16.94
N TRP A 17 0.90 7.23 -17.46
CA TRP A 17 1.22 7.58 -18.83
C TRP A 17 2.73 7.47 -19.09
N LEU A 18 3.56 8.04 -18.21
CA LEU A 18 5.02 7.93 -18.29
C LEU A 18 5.44 6.46 -18.30
N LYS A 19 4.92 5.64 -17.39
CA LYS A 19 5.24 4.20 -17.31
C LYS A 19 4.83 3.44 -18.57
N SER A 20 3.72 3.80 -19.19
CA SER A 20 3.22 3.15 -20.42
C SER A 20 4.01 3.54 -21.66
N ASN A 21 4.59 4.74 -21.69
CA ASN A 21 5.35 5.28 -22.82
C ASN A 21 6.88 5.22 -22.64
N ALA A 22 7.37 4.87 -21.45
CA ALA A 22 8.80 4.83 -21.10
C ALA A 22 9.58 3.62 -21.65
N GLN A 23 9.36 3.24 -22.90
CA GLN A 23 10.34 2.44 -23.66
C GLN A 23 11.62 3.26 -23.98
N THR A 24 11.70 4.56 -23.65
CA THR A 24 12.74 5.46 -24.19
C THR A 24 13.40 6.48 -23.26
N SER A 25 13.22 6.48 -21.93
CA SER A 25 13.98 7.46 -21.11
C SER A 25 14.26 6.99 -19.69
N GLY A 26 15.56 6.92 -19.35
CA GLY A 26 16.09 6.70 -18.01
C GLY A 26 15.81 7.85 -17.05
N LEU A 27 14.53 8.09 -16.74
CA LEU A 27 14.12 9.01 -15.69
C LEU A 27 14.41 8.35 -14.33
N THR A 28 15.50 8.80 -13.71
CA THR A 28 15.85 8.59 -12.29
C THR A 28 14.67 8.83 -11.34
N LEU A 29 13.69 9.65 -11.75
CA LEU A 29 12.44 9.93 -11.03
C LEU A 29 11.59 8.68 -10.74
N THR A 30 11.70 7.63 -11.55
CA THR A 30 10.87 6.41 -11.40
C THR A 30 11.46 5.36 -10.48
N LYS A 31 12.74 5.48 -10.11
CA LYS A 31 13.48 4.43 -9.39
C LYS A 31 12.88 4.12 -8.01
N ASP A 32 12.36 5.15 -7.35
CA ASP A 32 11.83 5.04 -5.98
C ASP A 32 10.29 5.00 -5.93
N ILE A 33 9.62 5.09 -7.08
CA ILE A 33 8.15 4.98 -7.16
C ILE A 33 7.77 3.51 -7.25
N VAL A 34 7.06 3.01 -6.23
CA VAL A 34 6.54 1.64 -6.21
C VAL A 34 5.28 1.51 -7.06
N GLY A 35 4.40 2.51 -7.02
CA GLY A 35 3.23 2.58 -7.91
C GLY A 35 2.10 3.45 -7.38
N VAL A 36 0.92 3.35 -8.00
CA VAL A 36 -0.30 4.03 -7.55
C VAL A 36 -1.11 3.06 -6.69
N VAL A 37 -1.67 3.50 -5.56
CA VAL A 37 -2.44 2.64 -4.62
C VAL A 37 -3.44 1.73 -5.34
N ALA A 38 -4.25 2.28 -6.25
CA ALA A 38 -5.23 1.54 -7.05
C ALA A 38 -4.67 0.36 -7.86
N THR A 39 -3.35 0.32 -8.10
CA THR A 39 -2.68 -0.69 -8.93
C THR A 39 -1.82 -1.66 -8.13
N LEU A 40 -1.62 -1.41 -6.83
CA LEU A 40 -0.70 -2.18 -5.99
C LEU A 40 -1.33 -3.41 -5.32
N GLY A 41 -2.65 -3.55 -5.42
CA GLY A 41 -3.40 -4.69 -4.89
C GLY A 41 -4.54 -5.08 -5.80
N LYS A 42 -4.94 -6.36 -5.74
CA LYS A 42 -6.08 -6.93 -6.46
C LYS A 42 -7.09 -7.46 -5.45
N VAL A 43 -8.33 -7.66 -5.88
CA VAL A 43 -9.41 -8.20 -5.04
C VAL A 43 -10.22 -9.26 -5.77
N GLU A 44 -10.90 -10.11 -5.01
CA GLU A 44 -11.59 -11.28 -5.57
C GLU A 44 -12.89 -10.94 -6.31
N SER A 45 -13.56 -9.83 -5.98
CA SER A 45 -14.84 -9.48 -6.58
C SER A 45 -15.01 -7.98 -6.81
N ASP A 46 -15.84 -7.60 -7.79
CA ASP A 46 -16.16 -6.19 -8.08
C ASP A 46 -16.83 -5.50 -6.89
N ASN A 47 -17.70 -6.22 -6.17
CA ASN A 47 -18.33 -5.70 -4.96
C ASN A 47 -17.30 -5.32 -3.90
N LEU A 48 -16.33 -6.20 -3.62
CA LEU A 48 -15.26 -5.92 -2.69
C LEU A 48 -14.38 -4.75 -3.16
N SER A 49 -14.07 -4.73 -4.47
CA SER A 49 -13.33 -3.63 -5.08
C SER A 49 -14.01 -2.29 -4.85
N ARG A 50 -15.29 -2.22 -5.18
CA ARG A 50 -16.11 -1.02 -5.04
C ARG A 50 -16.14 -0.51 -3.60
N ILE A 51 -16.46 -1.37 -2.62
CA ILE A 51 -16.61 -0.92 -1.22
C ILE A 51 -15.27 -0.49 -0.59
N LEU A 52 -14.16 -1.13 -0.95
CA LEU A 52 -12.83 -0.75 -0.46
C LEU A 52 -12.35 0.55 -1.09
N SER A 53 -12.53 0.71 -2.41
CA SER A 53 -12.20 1.96 -3.09
C SER A 53 -13.06 3.13 -2.62
N GLU A 54 -14.34 2.89 -2.32
CA GLU A 54 -15.22 3.90 -1.71
C GLU A 54 -14.77 4.26 -0.29
N PHE A 55 -14.34 3.28 0.51
CA PHE A 55 -13.84 3.51 1.86
C PHE A 55 -12.60 4.40 1.87
N LEU A 56 -11.65 4.13 0.97
CA LEU A 56 -10.41 4.89 0.85
C LEU A 56 -10.64 6.29 0.25
N GLY A 57 -11.60 6.41 -0.67
CA GLY A 57 -11.84 7.63 -1.43
C GLY A 57 -10.86 7.83 -2.58
N LEU A 58 -11.26 8.67 -3.53
CA LEU A 58 -10.55 8.86 -4.80
C LEU A 58 -9.11 9.35 -4.62
N GLU A 59 -8.88 10.33 -3.73
CA GLU A 59 -7.55 10.89 -3.47
C GLU A 59 -6.56 9.82 -2.99
N THR A 60 -6.99 8.95 -2.06
CA THR A 60 -6.15 7.86 -1.58
C THR A 60 -5.93 6.79 -2.65
N MET A 61 -6.94 6.48 -3.45
CA MET A 61 -6.81 5.53 -4.56
C MET A 61 -5.82 6.00 -5.63
N LEU A 62 -5.71 7.32 -5.84
CA LEU A 62 -4.78 7.96 -6.77
C LEU A 62 -3.42 8.33 -6.15
N ALA A 63 -3.18 8.03 -4.87
CA ALA A 63 -1.90 8.38 -4.24
C ALA A 63 -0.73 7.62 -4.89
N VAL A 64 0.35 8.35 -5.15
CA VAL A 64 1.62 7.78 -5.65
C VAL A 64 2.45 7.33 -4.45
N VAL A 65 2.93 6.09 -4.50
CA VAL A 65 3.61 5.43 -3.39
C VAL A 65 5.10 5.33 -3.67
N CYS A 66 5.92 5.83 -2.74
CA CYS A 66 7.39 5.86 -2.85
C CYS A 66 8.07 5.04 -1.75
N SER A 67 9.17 4.38 -2.09
CA SER A 67 10.00 3.58 -1.18
C SER A 67 10.90 4.43 -0.27
N SER A 68 11.34 5.61 -0.74
CA SER A 68 12.28 6.49 -0.05
C SER A 68 11.68 7.88 0.21
N TYR A 69 12.29 8.64 1.13
CA TYR A 69 11.91 10.04 1.35
C TYR A 69 12.43 10.92 0.20
N GLU A 70 13.60 10.58 -0.31
CA GLU A 70 14.25 11.17 -1.48
C GLU A 70 13.35 11.07 -2.71
N GLY A 71 12.69 9.92 -2.89
CA GLY A 71 11.70 9.69 -3.93
C GLY A 71 10.51 10.63 -3.82
N ILE A 72 10.03 10.91 -2.60
CA ILE A 72 8.94 11.88 -2.35
C ILE A 72 9.41 13.30 -2.64
N ASN A 73 10.59 13.70 -2.15
CA ASN A 73 11.18 15.01 -2.42
C ASN A 73 11.50 15.23 -3.91
N ALA A 74 11.68 14.15 -4.67
CA ALA A 74 11.84 14.24 -6.12
C ALA A 74 10.50 14.53 -6.82
N LEU A 75 9.35 14.15 -6.23
CA LEU A 75 8.04 14.44 -6.80
C LEU A 75 7.64 15.91 -6.62
N GLU A 76 7.99 16.51 -5.48
CA GLU A 76 7.59 17.87 -5.12
C GLU A 76 8.76 18.63 -4.48
N LYS A 77 9.13 19.77 -5.08
CA LYS A 77 10.17 20.65 -4.57
C LYS A 77 9.58 22.00 -4.20
N TYR A 78 10.09 22.57 -3.13
CA TYR A 78 9.75 23.91 -2.69
C TYR A 78 10.90 24.87 -3.01
N ASP A 79 10.60 26.12 -3.33
CA ASP A 79 11.58 27.20 -3.38
C ASP A 79 11.95 27.69 -1.97
N ASN A 80 12.83 28.68 -1.89
CA ASN A 80 13.34 29.20 -0.62
C ASN A 80 12.26 29.94 0.17
N GLU A 81 11.18 30.35 -0.50
CA GLU A 81 10.01 31.01 0.04
C GLU A 81 8.95 30.01 0.53
N GLY A 82 9.20 28.70 0.34
CA GLY A 82 8.29 27.63 0.73
C GLY A 82 7.11 27.45 -0.23
N LEU A 83 7.15 28.04 -1.43
CA LEU A 83 6.19 27.84 -2.49
C LEU A 83 6.58 26.64 -3.33
N ILE A 84 5.57 25.94 -3.88
CA ILE A 84 5.82 24.79 -4.75
C ILE A 84 6.50 25.28 -6.04
N ASN A 85 7.66 24.72 -6.34
CA ASN A 85 8.36 24.99 -7.58
C ASN A 85 7.68 24.24 -8.74
N CYS A 86 6.78 24.93 -9.44
CA CYS A 86 6.03 24.40 -10.59
C CYS A 86 6.92 23.95 -11.77
N ASN A 87 8.21 24.29 -11.79
CA ASN A 87 9.14 23.91 -12.85
C ASN A 87 9.99 22.68 -12.48
N ALA A 88 9.74 22.03 -11.34
CA ALA A 88 10.52 20.92 -10.85
C ALA A 88 9.65 19.72 -10.42
N GLY A 89 10.22 18.52 -10.50
CA GLY A 89 9.56 17.27 -10.08
C GLY A 89 8.38 16.87 -10.97
N LEU A 90 7.38 16.22 -10.39
CA LEU A 90 6.13 15.87 -11.06
C LEU A 90 5.19 17.07 -11.19
N TYR A 91 5.38 18.14 -10.41
CA TYR A 91 4.53 19.34 -10.45
C TYR A 91 4.59 20.11 -11.77
N GLY A 92 5.70 20.02 -12.51
CA GLY A 92 5.79 20.51 -13.90
C GLY A 92 4.92 19.74 -14.90
N ILE A 93 4.27 18.65 -14.46
CA ILE A 93 3.46 17.75 -15.30
C ILE A 93 2.09 17.41 -14.64
N GLY A 94 1.92 17.57 -13.32
CA GLY A 94 0.62 17.45 -12.60
C GLY A 94 0.74 17.54 -11.07
N SER A 95 -0.34 17.93 -10.37
CA SER A 95 -0.36 18.05 -8.89
C SER A 95 -0.32 16.65 -8.23
N SER A 96 0.62 16.42 -7.32
CA SER A 96 0.88 15.13 -6.67
C SER A 96 0.60 15.12 -5.18
N ILE A 97 -0.08 14.07 -4.68
CA ILE A 97 -0.06 13.69 -3.27
C ILE A 97 0.81 12.41 -3.17
N GLY A 98 2.00 12.54 -2.58
CA GLY A 98 2.88 11.41 -2.31
C GLY A 98 2.55 10.71 -0.99
N LYS A 99 2.56 9.37 -0.97
CA LYS A 99 2.53 8.57 0.26
C LYS A 99 3.81 7.76 0.42
N ARG A 100 4.43 7.87 1.59
CA ARG A 100 5.58 7.04 1.98
C ARG A 100 5.11 5.65 2.38
N ILE A 101 5.85 4.62 1.97
CA ILE A 101 5.61 3.24 2.43
C ILE A 101 5.97 3.07 3.91
N ASN A 102 6.84 3.92 4.47
CA ASN A 102 7.29 3.88 5.86
C ASN A 102 6.26 4.49 6.85
N GLY A 103 5.01 4.03 6.80
CA GLY A 103 4.13 4.06 7.97
C GLY A 103 4.63 3.09 9.04
N ARG A 104 4.16 3.20 10.29
CA ARG A 104 4.52 2.20 11.33
C ARG A 104 4.06 0.82 10.86
N PRO A 105 4.97 -0.13 10.62
CA PRO A 105 4.59 -1.45 10.11
C PRO A 105 3.80 -2.22 11.16
N PHE A 106 2.97 -3.15 10.71
CA PHE A 106 2.34 -4.12 11.59
C PHE A 106 3.40 -5.06 12.17
N VAL A 107 3.46 -5.14 13.50
CA VAL A 107 4.47 -5.93 14.23
C VAL A 107 3.89 -7.22 14.84
N GLY A 108 2.62 -7.53 14.58
CA GLY A 108 1.93 -8.69 15.17
C GLY A 108 2.16 -10.02 14.44
N GLY A 109 3.05 -10.04 13.45
CA GLY A 109 3.43 -11.26 12.73
C GLY A 109 2.52 -11.62 11.55
N LEU A 110 2.92 -12.66 10.84
CA LEU A 110 2.22 -13.19 9.67
C LEU A 110 1.62 -14.56 9.99
N VAL A 111 0.60 -14.95 9.25
CA VAL A 111 0.07 -16.32 9.30
C VAL A 111 1.16 -17.27 8.80
N ALA A 112 1.44 -18.31 9.58
CA ALA A 112 2.46 -19.30 9.24
C ALA A 112 2.10 -20.03 7.94
N ASP A 113 3.10 -20.23 7.07
CA ASP A 113 3.00 -20.96 5.80
C ASP A 113 1.92 -20.43 4.83
N ASP A 114 1.48 -19.17 5.01
CA ASP A 114 0.54 -18.52 4.10
C ASP A 114 1.29 -17.85 2.93
N PRO A 115 1.07 -18.29 1.67
CA PRO A 115 1.79 -17.75 0.52
C PRO A 115 1.50 -16.27 0.25
N GLU A 116 0.34 -15.78 0.71
CA GLU A 116 -0.07 -14.38 0.59
C GLU A 116 0.46 -13.47 1.72
N LYS A 117 1.21 -14.06 2.66
CA LYS A 117 1.77 -13.40 3.84
C LYS A 117 0.71 -12.58 4.57
N LYS A 118 -0.46 -13.17 4.81
CA LYS A 118 -1.55 -12.53 5.56
C LYS A 118 -1.12 -12.15 6.97
N LEU A 119 -1.68 -11.07 7.50
CA LEU A 119 -1.39 -10.60 8.85
C LEU A 119 -2.07 -11.50 9.87
N ALA A 120 -1.36 -11.90 10.92
CA ALA A 120 -1.89 -12.68 12.04
C ALA A 120 -2.71 -11.78 12.99
N LEU A 121 -3.84 -11.28 12.51
CA LEU A 121 -4.73 -10.43 13.29
C LEU A 121 -5.68 -11.29 14.15
N PRO A 122 -5.79 -11.03 15.47
CA PRO A 122 -6.75 -11.73 16.31
C PRO A 122 -8.17 -11.39 15.86
N LYS A 123 -9.02 -12.40 15.68
CA LYS A 123 -10.43 -12.22 15.31
C LYS A 123 -11.16 -11.32 16.32
N PRO A 124 -12.12 -10.49 15.87
CA PRO A 124 -12.92 -9.67 16.78
C PRO A 124 -13.74 -10.56 17.72
N ARG A 125 -13.96 -10.08 18.95
CA ARG A 125 -14.73 -10.78 19.97
C ARG A 125 -15.82 -9.87 20.52
N LEU A 126 -17.03 -10.38 20.57
CA LEU A 126 -18.15 -9.77 21.27
C LEU A 126 -17.94 -9.84 22.80
N PRO A 127 -18.73 -9.10 23.61
CA PRO A 127 -18.64 -9.16 25.07
C PRO A 127 -18.79 -10.57 25.67
N ASN A 128 -19.48 -11.48 24.97
CA ASN A 128 -19.61 -12.89 25.35
C ASN A 128 -18.38 -13.75 24.97
N GLY A 129 -17.35 -13.16 24.36
CA GLY A 129 -16.11 -13.83 23.93
C GLY A 129 -16.17 -14.48 22.55
N GLU A 130 -17.35 -14.56 21.94
CA GLU A 130 -17.56 -15.19 20.63
C GLU A 130 -17.15 -14.26 19.48
N CYS A 131 -16.75 -14.87 18.36
CA CYS A 131 -16.53 -14.13 17.12
C CYS A 131 -17.89 -13.73 16.52
N PRO A 132 -18.09 -12.48 16.08
CA PRO A 132 -19.29 -12.08 15.35
C PRO A 132 -19.58 -13.02 14.17
N ALA A 133 -20.81 -13.55 14.09
CA ALA A 133 -21.18 -14.58 13.11
C ALA A 133 -20.96 -14.18 11.64
N GLY A 134 -21.16 -12.90 11.32
CA GLY A 134 -20.98 -12.39 9.96
C GLY A 134 -19.56 -11.94 9.61
N PHE A 135 -18.60 -12.02 10.54
CA PHE A 135 -17.22 -11.62 10.27
C PHE A 135 -16.60 -12.52 9.20
N VAL A 136 -16.05 -11.91 8.14
CA VAL A 136 -15.40 -12.59 7.02
C VAL A 136 -13.90 -12.60 7.25
N ASP A 137 -13.27 -11.43 7.22
CA ASP A 137 -11.85 -11.22 7.49
C ASP A 137 -11.60 -9.72 7.70
N TYR A 138 -10.34 -9.35 7.93
CA TYR A 138 -9.88 -7.97 7.84
C TYR A 138 -9.62 -7.57 6.39
N ALA A 139 -10.00 -6.35 6.03
CA ALA A 139 -9.85 -5.81 4.67
C ALA A 139 -8.41 -5.94 4.13
N VAL A 140 -7.42 -5.70 5.00
CA VAL A 140 -5.99 -5.83 4.69
C VAL A 140 -5.60 -7.24 4.23
N ASN A 141 -6.26 -8.29 4.73
CA ASN A 141 -6.01 -9.69 4.34
C ASN A 141 -6.81 -10.13 3.11
N MET A 142 -7.76 -9.31 2.65
CA MET A 142 -8.55 -9.56 1.43
C MET A 142 -7.97 -8.90 0.17
N ILE A 143 -6.89 -8.11 0.32
CA ILE A 143 -6.10 -7.61 -0.80
C ILE A 143 -5.11 -8.69 -1.24
N HIS A 144 -5.14 -9.06 -2.51
CA HIS A 144 -4.14 -9.93 -3.13
C HIS A 144 -2.98 -9.09 -3.66
N LEU A 145 -1.75 -9.50 -3.36
CA LEU A 145 -0.55 -8.77 -3.77
C LEU A 145 0.24 -9.57 -4.78
N ASP A 146 0.87 -8.89 -5.74
CA ASP A 146 1.88 -9.55 -6.56
C ASP A 146 3.04 -10.02 -5.65
N SER A 147 3.64 -11.16 -5.95
CA SER A 147 4.75 -11.75 -5.18
C SER A 147 5.91 -10.77 -4.95
N LYS A 148 6.12 -9.86 -5.90
CA LYS A 148 7.13 -8.80 -5.80
C LYS A 148 6.92 -7.78 -4.69
N HIS A 149 5.70 -7.70 -4.18
CA HIS A 149 5.30 -6.77 -3.12
C HIS A 149 5.13 -7.45 -1.75
N LEU A 150 5.30 -8.77 -1.67
CA LEU A 150 5.09 -9.53 -0.43
C LEU A 150 6.21 -9.35 0.60
N SER A 151 7.46 -9.12 0.18
CA SER A 151 8.60 -8.99 1.09
C SER A 151 9.74 -8.19 0.49
N PHE A 152 10.58 -7.65 1.36
CA PHE A 152 11.79 -6.87 1.02
C PHE A 152 11.51 -5.67 0.12
N VAL A 153 10.33 -5.05 0.29
CA VAL A 153 9.97 -3.81 -0.43
C VAL A 153 10.53 -2.59 0.30
N THR A 154 10.48 -2.62 1.63
CA THR A 154 11.05 -1.56 2.47
C THR A 154 12.49 -1.85 2.84
N GLU A 155 13.23 -0.81 3.23
CA GLU A 155 14.59 -0.95 3.74
C GLU A 155 14.68 -1.87 4.96
N ILE A 156 13.61 -2.02 5.75
CA ILE A 156 13.57 -2.88 6.94
C ILE A 156 13.08 -4.30 6.63
N GLY A 157 12.82 -4.63 5.36
CA GLY A 157 12.50 -5.98 4.91
C GLY A 157 11.01 -6.30 4.80
N TYR A 158 10.12 -5.40 5.23
CA TYR A 158 8.65 -5.61 5.13
C TYR A 158 8.12 -5.52 3.70
N GLY A 159 7.02 -6.22 3.46
CA GLY A 159 6.18 -6.10 2.27
C GLY A 159 5.17 -4.96 2.34
N LEU A 160 4.33 -4.85 1.31
CA LEU A 160 3.27 -3.83 1.23
C LEU A 160 2.08 -4.13 2.15
N ARG A 161 1.87 -5.39 2.56
CA ARG A 161 0.71 -5.74 3.39
C ARG A 161 0.86 -5.15 4.80
N GLU A 162 2.01 -5.38 5.43
CA GLU A 162 2.34 -4.94 6.78
C GLU A 162 2.56 -3.43 6.87
N THR A 163 2.84 -2.78 5.74
CA THR A 163 3.18 -1.35 5.67
C THR A 163 2.04 -0.54 5.06
N LEU A 164 1.99 -0.45 3.72
CA LEU A 164 1.02 0.36 2.98
C LEU A 164 -0.42 -0.04 3.30
N PHE A 165 -0.79 -1.30 3.07
CA PHE A 165 -2.19 -1.72 3.18
C PHE A 165 -2.67 -1.79 4.62
N TYR A 166 -1.80 -2.14 5.58
CA TYR A 166 -2.12 -1.98 6.99
C TYR A 166 -2.25 -0.51 7.39
N GLY A 167 -1.45 0.41 6.85
CA GLY A 167 -1.62 1.85 7.07
C GLY A 167 -2.95 2.39 6.52
N LEU A 168 -3.41 1.86 5.38
CA LEU A 168 -4.65 2.26 4.73
C LEU A 168 -5.89 1.69 5.43
N PHE A 169 -5.88 0.38 5.71
CA PHE A 169 -7.05 -0.34 6.20
C PHE A 169 -7.00 -0.64 7.70
N SER A 170 -5.83 -0.65 8.33
CA SER A 170 -5.66 -1.03 9.73
C SER A 170 -6.41 -2.34 10.03
N ARG A 171 -7.26 -2.33 11.05
CA ARG A 171 -8.15 -3.44 11.44
C ARG A 171 -9.58 -3.28 10.89
N LEU A 172 -9.76 -2.67 9.73
CA LEU A 172 -11.06 -2.56 9.05
C LEU A 172 -11.66 -3.96 8.85
N GLN A 173 -12.83 -4.19 9.41
CA GLN A 173 -13.50 -5.49 9.43
C GLN A 173 -14.46 -5.63 8.25
N ILE A 174 -14.50 -6.81 7.62
CA ILE A 174 -15.44 -7.13 6.55
C ILE A 174 -16.50 -8.12 7.04
N TYR A 175 -17.76 -7.84 6.75
CA TYR A 175 -18.92 -8.63 7.14
C TYR A 175 -19.71 -9.13 5.94
N LYS A 176 -20.40 -10.27 6.07
CA LYS A 176 -21.26 -10.79 4.99
C LYS A 176 -22.43 -9.86 4.70
N THR A 177 -23.18 -9.47 5.74
CA THR A 177 -24.35 -8.60 5.62
C THR A 177 -24.27 -7.38 6.52
N ARG A 178 -24.99 -6.33 6.15
CA ARG A 178 -25.13 -5.11 6.95
C ARG A 178 -25.77 -5.40 8.29
N LYS A 179 -26.73 -6.34 8.34
CA LYS A 179 -27.39 -6.77 9.58
C LYS A 179 -26.37 -7.34 10.57
N GLU A 180 -25.53 -8.27 10.13
CA GLU A 180 -24.51 -8.87 10.99
C GLU A 180 -23.42 -7.87 11.39
N MET A 181 -23.05 -6.96 10.49
CA MET A 181 -22.13 -5.86 10.81
C MET A 181 -22.68 -4.98 11.95
N LEU A 182 -23.97 -4.67 11.93
CA LEU A 182 -24.60 -3.86 12.98
C LEU A 182 -24.69 -4.61 14.32
N LEU A 183 -24.92 -5.93 14.30
CA LEU A 183 -24.86 -6.75 15.52
C LEU A 183 -23.45 -6.79 16.14
N ALA A 184 -22.43 -6.56 15.33
CA ALA A 184 -21.03 -6.56 15.75
C ALA A 184 -20.49 -5.19 16.18
N LEU A 185 -21.33 -4.14 16.23
CA LEU A 185 -20.93 -2.79 16.65
C LEU A 185 -20.06 -2.73 17.91
N PRO A 186 -20.33 -3.51 18.98
CA PRO A 186 -19.54 -3.45 20.21
C PRO A 186 -18.05 -3.78 20.04
N CYS A 187 -17.66 -4.49 18.98
CA CYS A 187 -16.27 -4.90 18.73
C CYS A 187 -15.66 -4.30 17.46
N ILE A 188 -16.27 -3.26 16.89
CA ILE A 188 -15.77 -2.51 15.73
C ILE A 188 -15.07 -1.24 16.22
N HIS A 189 -13.79 -1.08 15.88
CA HIS A 189 -12.97 0.08 16.31
C HIS A 189 -12.42 0.91 15.13
N GLU A 190 -11.94 0.24 14.08
CA GLU A 190 -11.27 0.89 12.95
C GLU A 190 -12.19 1.11 11.73
N GLY A 191 -13.50 0.88 11.94
CA GLY A 191 -14.51 0.83 10.89
C GLY A 191 -14.87 -0.59 10.47
N ALA A 192 -15.95 -0.70 9.68
CA ALA A 192 -16.41 -1.95 9.11
C ALA A 192 -17.11 -1.75 7.78
N LEU A 193 -17.05 -2.76 6.91
CA LEU A 193 -17.81 -2.84 5.67
C LEU A 193 -18.62 -4.12 5.65
N SER A 194 -19.75 -4.12 4.94
CA SER A 194 -20.46 -5.34 4.58
C SER A 194 -20.50 -5.55 3.07
N LEU A 195 -20.48 -6.81 2.64
CA LEU A 195 -20.46 -7.18 1.22
C LEU A 195 -21.75 -6.77 0.47
N ASP A 196 -22.86 -6.62 1.20
CA ASP A 196 -24.12 -6.05 0.69
C ASP A 196 -24.15 -4.51 0.68
N GLY A 197 -23.02 -3.85 0.98
CA GLY A 197 -22.81 -2.41 0.75
C GLY A 197 -22.93 -1.50 1.96
N GLY A 198 -23.01 -2.04 3.17
CA GLY A 198 -22.92 -1.24 4.41
C GLY A 198 -21.50 -0.73 4.66
N MET A 199 -21.38 0.44 5.28
CA MET A 199 -20.09 1.02 5.68
C MET A 199 -20.21 1.83 6.97
N ILE A 200 -19.25 1.60 7.85
CA ILE A 200 -18.97 2.35 9.07
C ILE A 200 -17.54 2.87 8.95
N LYS A 201 -17.38 4.19 8.90
CA LYS A 201 -16.05 4.83 8.86
C LYS A 201 -15.39 4.76 10.24
N ARG A 202 -14.07 4.93 10.30
CA ARG A 202 -13.29 5.00 11.55
C ARG A 202 -13.84 6.03 12.55
N SER A 203 -14.45 7.12 12.07
CA SER A 203 -15.11 8.14 12.91
C SER A 203 -16.41 7.67 13.57
N GLY A 204 -16.83 6.41 13.38
CA GLY A 204 -18.15 5.92 13.80
C GLY A 204 -19.29 6.37 12.88
N MET A 205 -19.00 7.10 11.81
CA MET A 205 -20.01 7.58 10.86
C MET A 205 -20.51 6.45 9.96
N PHE A 206 -21.83 6.32 9.88
CA PHE A 206 -22.50 5.41 8.96
C PHE A 206 -22.69 6.08 7.60
N ALA A 207 -22.33 5.37 6.53
CA ALA A 207 -22.70 5.79 5.18
C ALA A 207 -24.11 5.25 4.85
N LEU A 208 -25.04 6.15 4.59
CA LEU A 208 -26.44 5.84 4.25
C LEU A 208 -26.78 6.34 2.84
N GLY A 209 -27.78 5.72 2.20
CA GLY A 209 -28.30 6.13 0.89
C GLY A 209 -27.73 5.35 -0.29
N SER A 210 -28.18 5.74 -1.50
CA SER A 210 -27.69 5.14 -2.76
C SER A 210 -26.23 5.50 -2.97
N ARG A 211 -25.41 4.47 -3.22
CA ARG A 211 -23.95 4.59 -3.32
C ARG A 211 -23.61 4.84 -4.78
N LYS A 212 -23.02 6.00 -5.08
CA LYS A 212 -22.51 6.30 -6.42
C LYS A 212 -21.42 5.31 -6.78
N ASP A 213 -21.32 4.95 -8.06
CA ASP A 213 -20.22 4.13 -8.52
C ASP A 213 -18.90 4.90 -8.35
N VAL A 214 -17.85 4.18 -7.98
CA VAL A 214 -16.52 4.78 -7.73
C VAL A 214 -15.73 4.84 -9.02
N GLU A 215 -15.06 5.96 -9.25
CA GLU A 215 -14.39 6.25 -10.52
C GLU A 215 -13.14 5.40 -10.77
N VAL A 216 -12.45 5.02 -9.67
CA VAL A 216 -11.24 4.21 -9.70
C VAL A 216 -11.41 3.07 -8.71
N LYS A 217 -11.27 1.84 -9.21
CA LYS A 217 -11.43 0.59 -8.46
C LYS A 217 -10.12 -0.19 -8.37
N PHE A 218 -10.00 -1.04 -7.36
CA PHE A 218 -8.97 -2.08 -7.38
C PHE A 218 -9.21 -3.05 -8.55
N PRO A 219 -8.16 -3.50 -9.25
CA PRO A 219 -8.29 -4.56 -10.23
C PRO A 219 -8.77 -5.86 -9.58
N LEU A 220 -9.44 -6.69 -10.37
CA LEU A 220 -9.79 -8.04 -9.93
C LEU A 220 -8.57 -8.97 -10.01
N ILE A 221 -8.60 -10.04 -9.24
CA ILE A 221 -7.67 -11.15 -9.41
C ILE A 221 -7.97 -11.78 -10.77
N SER A 222 -7.14 -11.47 -11.77
CA SER A 222 -7.16 -12.18 -13.05
C SER A 222 -6.53 -13.57 -12.84
N GLY A 223 -7.13 -14.61 -13.44
CA GLY A 223 -6.64 -15.99 -13.35
C GLY A 223 -5.13 -16.10 -13.54
N GLY A 224 -4.51 -16.97 -12.74
CA GLY A 224 -3.09 -16.96 -12.39
C GLY A 224 -2.14 -16.56 -13.51
N SER A 225 -1.16 -15.71 -13.19
CA SER A 225 -0.03 -15.50 -14.08
C SER A 225 0.54 -16.88 -14.42
N GLY A 226 0.69 -17.22 -15.71
CA GLY A 226 1.29 -18.48 -16.16
C GLY A 226 2.78 -18.62 -15.80
N VAL A 227 3.22 -17.90 -14.77
CA VAL A 227 4.57 -17.90 -14.22
C VAL A 227 4.69 -19.10 -13.29
N PRO A 228 5.63 -20.02 -13.54
CA PRO A 228 5.83 -21.19 -12.70
C PRO A 228 6.19 -20.82 -11.25
N PRO A 229 5.73 -21.58 -10.23
CA PRO A 229 6.05 -21.32 -8.82
C PRO A 229 7.55 -21.18 -8.52
N ASN A 230 8.38 -22.02 -9.15
CA ASN A 230 9.84 -21.98 -8.99
C ASN A 230 10.45 -20.62 -9.40
N TYR A 231 9.87 -19.96 -10.40
CA TYR A 231 10.32 -18.62 -10.79
C TYR A 231 10.03 -17.59 -9.70
N ILE A 232 8.86 -17.68 -9.06
CA ILE A 232 8.46 -16.77 -7.96
C ILE A 232 9.39 -16.94 -6.77
N GLU A 233 9.68 -18.18 -6.37
CA GLU A 233 10.61 -18.50 -5.28
C GLU A 233 12.02 -17.97 -5.58
N THR A 234 12.49 -18.15 -6.82
CA THR A 234 13.80 -17.64 -7.26
C THR A 234 13.84 -16.11 -7.22
N GLU A 235 12.79 -15.44 -7.67
CA GLU A 235 12.71 -13.96 -7.64
C GLU A 235 12.71 -13.43 -6.20
N GLU A 236 12.01 -14.11 -5.28
CA GLU A 236 12.03 -13.77 -3.86
C GLU A 236 13.43 -13.94 -3.26
N ALA A 237 14.12 -15.05 -3.56
CA ALA A 237 15.49 -15.29 -3.11
C ALA A 237 16.46 -14.19 -3.61
N VAL A 238 16.35 -13.81 -4.89
CA VAL A 238 17.13 -12.70 -5.46
C VAL A 238 16.86 -11.40 -4.71
N ARG A 239 15.60 -11.08 -4.41
CA ARG A 239 15.23 -9.86 -3.69
C ARG A 239 15.79 -9.85 -2.27
N LYS A 240 15.72 -10.99 -1.57
CA LYS A 240 16.32 -11.17 -0.26
C LYS A 240 17.82 -10.91 -0.29
N LEU A 241 18.54 -11.52 -1.24
CA LEU A 241 19.99 -11.33 -1.38
C LEU A 241 20.37 -9.88 -1.68
N ASN A 242 19.61 -9.20 -2.55
CA ASN A 242 19.81 -7.77 -2.82
C ASN A 242 19.61 -6.92 -1.56
N TRP A 243 18.58 -7.24 -0.76
CA TRP A 243 18.32 -6.57 0.50
C TRP A 243 19.44 -6.80 1.53
N GLU A 244 19.91 -8.03 1.70
CA GLU A 244 21.03 -8.37 2.59
C GLU A 244 22.32 -7.67 2.17
N THR A 245 22.59 -7.62 0.86
CA THR A 245 23.75 -6.91 0.29
C THR A 245 23.70 -5.41 0.59
N SER A 246 22.52 -4.81 0.49
CA SER A 246 22.31 -3.39 0.84
C SER A 246 22.60 -3.13 2.32
N LYS A 247 22.15 -4.03 3.22
CA LYS A 247 22.44 -3.92 4.66
C LYS A 247 23.92 -4.04 4.97
N LEU A 248 24.59 -5.02 4.36
CA LEU A 248 26.03 -5.21 4.55
C LEU A 248 26.83 -3.99 4.07
N SER A 249 26.42 -3.37 2.95
CA SER A 249 27.05 -2.13 2.46
C SER A 249 26.86 -0.96 3.43
N ALA A 250 25.67 -0.83 4.04
CA ALA A 250 25.40 0.21 5.03
C ALA A 250 26.23 0.00 6.31
N ASP A 251 26.35 -1.24 6.78
CA ASP A 251 27.19 -1.57 7.94
C ASP A 251 28.67 -1.31 7.65
N LYS A 252 29.18 -1.71 6.49
CA LYS A 252 30.55 -1.39 6.07
C LYS A 252 30.81 0.11 6.08
N HIS A 253 29.86 0.91 5.60
CA HIS A 253 29.97 2.36 5.60
C HIS A 253 29.99 2.93 7.03
N ARG A 254 29.12 2.43 7.92
CA ARG A 254 29.07 2.82 9.34
C ARG A 254 30.38 2.51 10.07
N GLU A 255 30.94 1.32 9.88
CA GLU A 255 32.23 0.94 10.47
C GLU A 255 33.39 1.81 9.93
N GLN A 256 33.37 2.13 8.63
CA GLN A 256 34.37 3.03 8.05
C GLN A 256 34.32 4.44 8.68
N GLN A 257 33.13 5.01 8.87
CA GLN A 257 32.97 6.30 9.54
C GLN A 257 33.52 6.30 10.98
N LEU A 258 33.30 5.20 11.72
CA LEU A 258 33.83 5.04 13.08
C LEU A 258 35.36 4.95 13.10
N LEU A 259 35.94 4.24 12.13
CA LEU A 259 37.39 4.15 11.97
C LEU A 259 38.00 5.51 11.66
N ASP A 260 37.39 6.27 10.75
CA ASP A 260 37.87 7.60 10.36
C ASP A 260 37.76 8.60 11.51
N TYR A 261 36.66 8.56 12.28
CA TYR A 261 36.50 9.35 13.49
C TYR A 261 37.58 9.04 14.55
N ARG A 262 37.87 7.75 14.80
CA ARG A 262 38.93 7.37 15.73
C ARG A 262 40.30 7.83 15.26
N LYS A 263 40.62 7.70 13.97
CA LYS A 263 41.89 8.18 13.41
C LYS A 263 42.05 9.69 13.54
N GLY A 264 40.97 10.46 13.34
CA GLY A 264 40.98 11.91 13.51
C GLY A 264 41.16 12.39 14.95
N ASN A 265 40.73 11.61 15.95
CA ASN A 265 40.90 11.93 17.37
C ASN A 265 42.23 11.45 17.97
N LEU A 266 43.03 10.68 17.22
CA LEU A 266 44.37 10.23 17.62
C LEU A 266 45.50 11.16 17.11
N GLN A 267 45.15 12.24 16.40
CA GLN A 267 46.03 13.35 16.04
C GLN A 267 45.78 14.54 16.97
#